data_AF-A0A5Q0M9C3-F1
#
_entry.id   AF-A0A5Q0M9C3-F1
#
_cell.length_a   1.000
_cell.length_b   1.000
_cell.length_c   1.000
_cell.angle_alpha   90.00
_cell.angle_beta   90.00
_cell.angle_gamma   90.00
#
_symmetry.space_group_name_H-M   'P 1'
#
loop_
_entity.id
_entity.type
_entity.pdbx_description
1 polymer ?
#
loop_
_entity_poly.entity_id
_entity_poly.type
_entity_poly.pdbx_seq_one_letter_code
_entity_poly.pdbx_strand_id
1 'polypeptide(L)'
;MKRKNRTHSKTLLGLAVALGSAAGMGLASAQPITWDPAKGNLGIGDKAGTTGVTGSNDLAIGKGAGNNVSTNWNLAIGEGAGTGVSGKNANQAIGYYAGTNVVGGWNQSMGRSAGQNVTGDYNNAVGFWAGTDVKGTGNEAYGSNAGRNVTGNANQAYGGDAGRNVNGSYNLATGQGAGSGVTGSGNQASGQMAGAQVAGSNNVAMGQSAGGGVQGNQNLALGTAAGQGVVGSHNIAQGSGAGQNVMGTGNIAIGADAGVYVNANQAISLGSAARASADNAIALGSNASASHANSVALGAGSTTTRGAQSNYVAVGMSGLQSSAGEVALGNRQLTGVAPGSAPDDATNVGQVQGMVQQGVSTANAYTDSVAAQGLPLGKAYTDLTAARLQNQMDENARRAYAGIAGVAAMEAAPVVPGKISYAVGLGNFRSESAMGGSIRRTSQDGRYSVTMGVGASSSGVVSRVAFTGVFD
;
A
#
# COMPACT_ATOMS: atom_id res chain seq x y z
N MET A 1 -3.49 -56.34 -94.35
CA MET A 1 -3.54 -57.35 -93.26
C MET A 1 -3.47 -56.60 -91.92
N LYS A 2 -4.54 -56.64 -91.13
CA LYS A 2 -4.76 -55.82 -89.92
C LYS A 2 -3.75 -56.14 -88.81
N ARG A 3 -3.01 -55.13 -88.33
CA ARG A 3 -2.25 -55.20 -87.07
C ARG A 3 -3.23 -55.19 -85.89
N LYS A 4 -3.31 -56.31 -85.17
CA LYS A 4 -4.09 -56.46 -83.93
C LYS A 4 -3.49 -55.54 -82.84
N ASN A 5 -4.27 -54.57 -82.39
CA ASN A 5 -4.09 -53.89 -81.11
C ASN A 5 -4.05 -54.93 -79.98
N ARG A 6 -2.93 -55.01 -79.26
CA ARG A 6 -2.87 -55.64 -77.94
C ARG A 6 -3.36 -54.63 -76.91
N THR A 7 -4.63 -54.74 -76.53
CA THR A 7 -5.16 -54.16 -75.30
C THR A 7 -4.53 -54.89 -74.12
N HIS A 8 -3.73 -54.19 -73.31
CA HIS A 8 -3.33 -54.67 -71.99
C HIS A 8 -4.56 -54.70 -71.08
N SER A 9 -5.15 -55.89 -70.90
CA SER A 9 -6.09 -56.18 -69.83
C SER A 9 -5.35 -56.04 -68.50
N LYS A 10 -5.58 -54.96 -67.76
CA LYS A 10 -5.24 -54.87 -66.33
C LYS A 10 -6.27 -55.65 -65.53
N THR A 11 -6.21 -56.97 -65.58
CA THR A 11 -6.83 -57.84 -64.58
C THR A 11 -5.93 -57.81 -63.34
N LEU A 12 -6.21 -56.89 -62.42
CA LEU A 12 -5.65 -56.98 -61.07
C LEU A 12 -6.41 -58.11 -60.37
N LEU A 13 -5.67 -59.16 -60.03
CA LEU A 13 -6.11 -60.30 -59.24
C LEU A 13 -6.68 -59.77 -57.91
N GLY A 14 -8.00 -59.91 -57.72
CA GLY A 14 -8.63 -59.72 -56.42
C GLY A 14 -8.12 -60.80 -55.47
N LEU A 15 -7.00 -60.53 -54.78
CA LEU A 15 -6.52 -61.36 -53.70
C LEU A 15 -7.44 -61.11 -52.50
N ALA A 16 -8.54 -61.84 -52.42
CA ALA A 16 -9.24 -62.01 -51.15
C ALA A 16 -8.28 -62.74 -50.20
N VAL A 17 -7.65 -62.01 -49.30
CA VAL A 17 -6.86 -62.60 -48.22
C VAL A 17 -7.84 -63.24 -47.26
N ALA A 18 -8.18 -64.50 -47.52
CA ALA A 18 -8.79 -65.37 -46.53
C ALA A 18 -7.71 -65.72 -45.49
N LEU A 19 -7.71 -65.03 -44.35
CA LEU A 19 -7.00 -65.54 -43.18
C LEU A 19 -7.77 -66.75 -42.64
N GLY A 20 -7.42 -67.95 -43.12
CA GLY A 20 -7.67 -69.21 -42.43
C GLY A 20 -8.13 -70.36 -43.32
N SER A 21 -7.28 -71.39 -43.45
CA SER A 21 -7.67 -72.77 -43.13
C SER A 21 -6.46 -73.72 -43.17
N ALA A 22 -5.88 -74.00 -42.01
CA ALA A 22 -5.35 -75.33 -41.72
C ALA A 22 -6.36 -76.01 -40.78
N ALA A 23 -7.05 -77.02 -41.29
CA ALA A 23 -7.84 -78.05 -40.61
C ALA A 23 -8.78 -77.65 -39.44
N GLY A 24 -10.10 -77.75 -39.66
CA GLY A 24 -10.99 -78.28 -38.61
C GLY A 24 -11.81 -77.32 -37.74
N MET A 25 -11.93 -76.03 -38.07
CA MET A 25 -12.89 -75.13 -37.40
C MET A 25 -13.74 -74.42 -38.45
N GLY A 26 -15.06 -74.36 -38.22
CA GLY A 26 -16.03 -73.78 -39.15
C GLY A 26 -15.59 -72.44 -39.70
N LEU A 27 -15.82 -72.24 -41.01
CA LEU A 27 -15.54 -71.01 -41.75
C LEU A 27 -16.09 -69.80 -40.99
N ALA A 28 -15.24 -69.12 -40.21
CA ALA A 28 -15.52 -67.77 -39.78
C ALA A 28 -15.70 -66.97 -41.08
N SER A 29 -16.87 -66.36 -41.27
CA SER A 29 -17.18 -65.58 -42.47
C SER A 29 -16.04 -64.61 -42.73
N ALA A 30 -15.32 -64.79 -43.85
CA ALA A 30 -14.25 -63.88 -44.24
C ALA A 30 -14.78 -62.44 -44.23
N GLN A 31 -14.02 -61.50 -43.65
CA GLN A 31 -14.40 -60.09 -43.68
C GLN A 31 -14.45 -59.65 -45.16
N PRO A 32 -15.56 -59.06 -45.63
CA PRO A 32 -15.69 -58.71 -47.04
C PRO A 32 -14.70 -57.61 -47.41
N ILE A 33 -13.99 -57.77 -48.53
CA ILE A 33 -13.11 -56.76 -49.11
C ILE A 33 -13.80 -56.20 -50.35
N THR A 34 -13.95 -54.89 -50.42
CA THR A 34 -14.52 -54.17 -51.57
C THR A 34 -13.47 -53.21 -52.13
N TRP A 35 -13.19 -53.30 -53.42
CA TRP A 35 -12.27 -52.41 -54.12
C TRP A 35 -13.00 -51.77 -55.31
N ASP A 36 -13.08 -50.45 -55.33
CA ASP A 36 -13.57 -49.67 -56.48
C ASP A 36 -12.35 -49.10 -57.24
N PRO A 37 -11.89 -49.76 -58.31
CA PRO A 37 -10.73 -49.30 -59.08
C PRO A 37 -10.94 -47.97 -59.80
N ALA A 38 -12.19 -47.57 -60.07
CA ALA A 38 -12.46 -46.32 -60.78
C ALA A 38 -12.31 -45.11 -59.87
N LYS A 39 -12.66 -45.26 -58.59
CA LYS A 39 -12.50 -44.23 -57.56
C LYS A 39 -11.23 -44.38 -56.73
N GLY A 40 -10.59 -45.55 -56.78
CA GLY A 40 -9.44 -45.88 -55.93
C GLY A 40 -9.82 -46.15 -54.46
N ASN A 41 -11.07 -46.55 -54.19
CA ASN A 41 -11.56 -46.75 -52.81
C ASN A 41 -11.39 -48.20 -52.37
N LEU A 42 -10.88 -48.39 -51.15
CA LEU A 42 -10.71 -49.71 -50.52
C LEU A 42 -11.54 -49.80 -49.24
N GLY A 43 -12.42 -50.80 -49.17
CA GLY A 43 -13.23 -51.16 -48.01
C GLY A 43 -12.89 -52.56 -47.50
N ILE A 44 -12.72 -52.74 -46.19
CA ILE A 44 -12.48 -54.03 -45.53
C ILE A 44 -13.42 -54.16 -44.33
N GLY A 45 -14.32 -55.13 -44.33
CA GLY A 45 -15.33 -55.36 -43.29
C GLY A 45 -16.76 -55.09 -43.78
N ASP A 46 -17.74 -55.58 -43.01
CA ASP A 46 -19.16 -55.50 -43.38
C ASP A 46 -19.59 -54.06 -43.69
N LYS A 47 -20.01 -53.80 -44.94
CA LYS A 47 -20.41 -52.48 -45.46
C LYS A 47 -19.35 -51.38 -45.27
N ALA A 48 -18.06 -51.71 -45.23
CA ALA A 48 -16.99 -50.70 -45.17
C ALA A 48 -16.86 -49.96 -46.51
N GLY A 49 -17.07 -48.65 -46.52
CA GLY A 49 -16.85 -47.78 -47.69
C GLY A 49 -17.77 -48.06 -48.89
N THR A 50 -18.91 -48.73 -48.70
CA THR A 50 -19.79 -49.14 -49.81
C THR A 50 -21.10 -48.36 -49.91
N THR A 51 -21.56 -47.78 -48.80
CA THR A 51 -22.88 -47.12 -48.74
C THR A 51 -22.70 -45.61 -48.81
N GLY A 52 -23.31 -44.96 -49.81
CA GLY A 52 -23.32 -43.50 -49.91
C GLY A 52 -21.95 -42.86 -50.18
N VAL A 53 -20.99 -43.60 -50.76
CA VAL A 53 -19.64 -43.09 -51.04
C VAL A 53 -19.55 -42.51 -52.44
N THR A 54 -19.39 -41.19 -52.51
CA THR A 54 -19.17 -40.43 -53.76
C THR A 54 -17.72 -39.92 -53.89
N GLY A 55 -16.98 -39.91 -52.78
CA GLY A 55 -15.55 -39.62 -52.70
C GLY A 55 -14.64 -40.63 -53.41
N SER A 56 -13.37 -40.25 -53.58
CA SER A 56 -12.32 -41.02 -54.25
C SER A 56 -11.05 -41.13 -53.40
N ASN A 57 -10.30 -42.21 -53.60
CA ASN A 57 -9.07 -42.56 -52.89
C ASN A 57 -9.25 -42.69 -51.36
N ASP A 58 -10.36 -43.26 -50.92
CA ASP A 58 -10.67 -43.48 -49.51
C ASP A 58 -10.28 -44.90 -49.05
N LEU A 59 -9.82 -45.03 -47.80
CA LEU A 59 -9.55 -46.30 -47.12
C LEU A 59 -10.49 -46.48 -45.93
N ALA A 60 -11.31 -47.52 -45.94
CA ALA A 60 -12.24 -47.87 -44.87
C ALA A 60 -11.99 -49.30 -44.36
N ILE A 61 -11.79 -49.46 -43.06
CA ILE A 61 -11.54 -50.74 -42.39
C ILE A 61 -12.43 -50.83 -41.15
N GLY A 62 -13.31 -51.83 -41.09
CA GLY A 62 -14.24 -52.06 -39.98
C GLY A 62 -15.70 -51.95 -40.41
N LYS A 63 -16.58 -52.55 -39.61
CA LYS A 63 -18.02 -52.59 -39.90
C LYS A 63 -18.58 -51.18 -40.07
N GLY A 64 -19.14 -50.91 -41.25
CA GLY A 64 -19.76 -49.63 -41.60
C GLY A 64 -18.81 -48.43 -41.67
N ALA A 65 -17.49 -48.63 -41.58
CA ALA A 65 -16.51 -47.55 -41.65
C ALA A 65 -16.59 -46.82 -43.00
N GLY A 66 -16.36 -45.50 -43.02
CA GLY A 66 -16.28 -44.73 -44.27
C GLY A 66 -17.56 -44.69 -45.11
N ASN A 67 -18.73 -44.93 -44.52
CA ASN A 67 -20.01 -44.77 -45.23
C ASN A 67 -20.49 -43.31 -45.23
N ASN A 68 -21.27 -42.94 -46.24
CA ASN A 68 -21.78 -41.59 -46.47
C ASN A 68 -20.65 -40.56 -46.57
N VAL A 69 -19.62 -40.88 -47.36
CA VAL A 69 -18.43 -40.04 -47.58
C VAL A 69 -18.48 -39.41 -48.96
N SER A 70 -18.49 -38.08 -49.03
CA SER A 70 -18.50 -37.32 -50.29
C SER A 70 -17.18 -36.64 -50.64
N THR A 71 -16.16 -36.83 -49.82
CA THR A 71 -14.84 -36.20 -49.94
C THR A 71 -13.76 -37.21 -50.25
N ASN A 72 -12.56 -36.77 -50.60
CA ASN A 72 -11.48 -37.63 -51.07
C ASN A 72 -10.39 -37.83 -50.01
N TRP A 73 -9.54 -38.83 -50.21
CA TRP A 73 -8.32 -39.11 -49.43
C TRP A 73 -8.57 -39.33 -47.94
N ASN A 74 -9.71 -39.93 -47.58
CA ASN A 74 -10.05 -40.17 -46.18
C ASN A 74 -9.53 -41.53 -45.71
N LEU A 75 -9.21 -41.60 -44.41
CA LEU A 75 -8.86 -42.83 -43.70
C LEU A 75 -9.88 -43.10 -42.60
N ALA A 76 -10.51 -44.27 -42.60
CA ALA A 76 -11.46 -44.71 -41.59
C ALA A 76 -11.09 -46.11 -41.10
N ILE A 77 -10.73 -46.27 -39.83
CA ILE A 77 -10.36 -47.54 -39.21
C ILE A 77 -11.13 -47.72 -37.90
N GLY A 78 -11.99 -48.72 -37.82
CA GLY A 78 -12.85 -49.02 -36.67
C GLY A 78 -14.33 -49.08 -37.05
N GLU A 79 -15.14 -49.75 -36.24
CA GLU A 79 -16.59 -49.80 -36.46
C GLU A 79 -17.19 -48.39 -36.47
N GLY A 80 -17.91 -48.05 -37.54
CA GLY A 80 -18.56 -46.75 -37.74
C GLY A 80 -17.61 -45.56 -37.89
N ALA A 81 -16.28 -45.77 -37.92
CA ALA A 81 -15.31 -44.69 -38.06
C ALA A 81 -15.50 -43.93 -39.38
N GLY A 82 -15.32 -42.61 -39.37
CA GLY A 82 -15.36 -41.78 -40.58
C GLY A 82 -16.70 -41.85 -41.32
N THR A 83 -17.81 -42.11 -40.63
CA THR A 83 -19.14 -42.10 -41.27
C THR A 83 -19.69 -40.68 -41.37
N GLY A 84 -20.38 -40.35 -42.47
CA GLY A 84 -20.98 -39.03 -42.67
C GLY A 84 -19.96 -37.91 -42.83
N VAL A 85 -18.91 -38.13 -43.63
CA VAL A 85 -17.85 -37.14 -43.90
C VAL A 85 -18.17 -36.38 -45.19
N SER A 86 -18.23 -35.06 -45.09
CA SER A 86 -18.53 -34.15 -46.20
C SER A 86 -17.70 -32.86 -46.10
N GLY A 87 -17.84 -31.96 -47.07
CA GLY A 87 -17.09 -30.70 -47.09
C GLY A 87 -15.75 -30.84 -47.83
N LYS A 88 -14.63 -30.97 -47.10
CA LYS A 88 -13.28 -31.00 -47.67
C LYS A 88 -12.58 -32.34 -47.44
N ASN A 89 -11.45 -32.52 -48.10
CA ASN A 89 -10.75 -33.81 -48.21
C ASN A 89 -9.83 -34.10 -47.01
N ALA A 90 -9.24 -35.29 -47.01
CA ALA A 90 -8.12 -35.69 -46.17
C ALA A 90 -8.42 -35.79 -44.66
N ASN A 91 -9.57 -36.36 -44.29
CA ASN A 91 -9.89 -36.63 -42.89
C ASN A 91 -9.39 -38.03 -42.46
N GLN A 92 -8.89 -38.16 -41.24
CA GLN A 92 -8.49 -39.44 -40.66
C GLN A 92 -9.31 -39.73 -39.40
N ALA A 93 -9.85 -40.93 -39.32
CA ALA A 93 -10.68 -41.42 -38.23
C ALA A 93 -10.26 -42.84 -37.84
N ILE A 94 -9.68 -42.99 -36.65
CA ILE A 94 -9.14 -44.26 -36.14
C ILE A 94 -9.74 -44.53 -34.76
N GLY A 95 -10.66 -45.48 -34.66
CA GLY A 95 -11.32 -45.88 -33.42
C GLY A 95 -12.81 -46.14 -33.61
N TYR A 96 -13.43 -46.81 -32.64
CA TYR A 96 -14.88 -47.05 -32.61
C TYR A 96 -15.64 -45.71 -32.67
N TYR A 97 -16.36 -45.48 -33.77
CA TYR A 97 -17.09 -44.24 -34.08
C TYR A 97 -16.25 -42.95 -33.97
N ALA A 98 -14.96 -43.03 -34.31
CA ALA A 98 -14.13 -41.83 -34.46
C ALA A 98 -14.54 -41.03 -35.71
N GLY A 99 -14.44 -39.70 -35.68
CA GLY A 99 -14.60 -38.85 -36.86
C GLY A 99 -15.95 -38.98 -37.57
N THR A 100 -17.04 -39.24 -36.84
CA THR A 100 -18.38 -39.33 -37.44
C THR A 100 -19.02 -37.96 -37.58
N ASN A 101 -19.78 -37.72 -38.65
CA ASN A 101 -20.46 -36.45 -38.94
C ASN A 101 -19.47 -35.28 -39.04
N VAL A 102 -18.46 -35.41 -39.89
CA VAL A 102 -17.45 -34.36 -40.14
C VAL A 102 -17.85 -33.55 -41.36
N VAL A 103 -17.92 -32.22 -41.21
CA VAL A 103 -18.11 -31.26 -42.29
C VAL A 103 -16.87 -30.36 -42.35
N GLY A 104 -15.89 -30.74 -43.18
CA GLY A 104 -14.59 -30.06 -43.25
C GLY A 104 -13.48 -30.99 -43.73
N GLY A 105 -12.23 -30.55 -43.64
CA GLY A 105 -11.06 -31.29 -44.14
C GLY A 105 -9.85 -31.24 -43.22
N TRP A 106 -8.89 -32.13 -43.48
CA TRP A 106 -7.66 -32.28 -42.70
C TRP A 106 -7.87 -32.56 -41.20
N ASN A 107 -9.04 -33.07 -40.80
CA ASN A 107 -9.32 -33.41 -39.40
C ASN A 107 -8.71 -34.77 -39.04
N GLN A 108 -8.11 -34.87 -37.85
CA GLN A 108 -7.48 -36.07 -37.32
C GLN A 108 -8.22 -36.53 -36.06
N SER A 109 -8.79 -37.72 -36.07
CA SER A 109 -9.57 -38.27 -34.96
C SER A 109 -9.06 -39.65 -34.59
N MET A 110 -8.50 -39.80 -33.39
CA MET A 110 -7.93 -41.05 -32.90
C MET A 110 -8.45 -41.38 -31.49
N GLY A 111 -9.17 -42.49 -31.36
CA GLY A 111 -9.78 -42.93 -30.11
C GLY A 111 -11.28 -43.19 -30.24
N ARG A 112 -11.85 -43.88 -29.26
CA ARG A 112 -13.28 -44.18 -29.25
C ARG A 112 -14.08 -42.89 -29.15
N SER A 113 -14.92 -42.64 -30.15
CA SER A 113 -15.75 -41.44 -30.27
C SER A 113 -14.96 -40.12 -30.31
N ALA A 114 -13.68 -40.13 -30.68
CA ALA A 114 -12.93 -38.90 -30.89
C ALA A 114 -13.46 -38.15 -32.13
N GLY A 115 -13.55 -36.82 -32.09
CA GLY A 115 -13.88 -36.00 -33.26
C GLY A 115 -15.27 -36.24 -33.85
N GLN A 116 -16.27 -36.61 -33.04
CA GLN A 116 -17.65 -36.68 -33.50
C GLN A 116 -18.25 -35.28 -33.68
N ASN A 117 -19.09 -35.11 -34.70
CA ASN A 117 -19.83 -33.87 -34.96
C ASN A 117 -18.91 -32.64 -35.11
N VAL A 118 -17.91 -32.74 -35.99
CA VAL A 118 -16.94 -31.67 -36.24
C VAL A 118 -17.35 -30.87 -37.46
N THR A 119 -17.49 -29.56 -37.32
CA THR A 119 -17.64 -28.61 -38.43
C THR A 119 -16.44 -27.66 -38.46
N GLY A 120 -15.59 -27.80 -39.48
CA GLY A 120 -14.37 -27.01 -39.66
C GLY A 120 -13.17 -27.86 -40.05
N ASP A 121 -12.03 -27.20 -40.23
CA ASP A 121 -10.82 -27.81 -40.78
C ASP A 121 -9.71 -27.97 -39.73
N TYR A 122 -8.73 -28.82 -40.00
CA TYR A 122 -7.49 -28.95 -39.20
C TYR A 122 -7.70 -29.23 -37.70
N ASN A 123 -8.79 -29.90 -37.31
CA ASN A 123 -8.99 -30.26 -35.91
C ASN A 123 -8.31 -31.60 -35.59
N ASN A 124 -7.55 -31.65 -34.50
CA ASN A 124 -6.87 -32.84 -34.00
C ASN A 124 -7.51 -33.29 -32.69
N ALA A 125 -8.02 -34.52 -32.65
CA ALA A 125 -8.69 -35.11 -31.50
C ALA A 125 -8.11 -36.49 -31.19
N VAL A 126 -7.46 -36.64 -30.05
CA VAL A 126 -6.81 -37.89 -29.60
C VAL A 126 -7.26 -38.24 -28.19
N GLY A 127 -8.04 -39.31 -28.03
CA GLY A 127 -8.53 -39.79 -26.74
C GLY A 127 -9.99 -40.24 -26.78
N PHE A 128 -10.47 -40.77 -25.66
CA PHE A 128 -11.89 -41.12 -25.49
C PHE A 128 -12.73 -39.84 -25.44
N TRP A 129 -13.66 -39.66 -26.40
CA TRP A 129 -14.49 -38.44 -26.54
C TRP A 129 -13.71 -37.12 -26.67
N ALA A 130 -12.45 -37.17 -27.10
CA ALA A 130 -11.69 -35.95 -27.39
C ALA A 130 -12.33 -35.22 -28.58
N GLY A 131 -12.43 -33.89 -28.52
CA GLY A 131 -12.84 -33.06 -29.65
C GLY A 131 -14.23 -33.37 -30.22
N THR A 132 -15.17 -33.87 -29.42
CA THR A 132 -16.56 -34.03 -29.89
C THR A 132 -17.30 -32.70 -29.87
N ASP A 133 -18.23 -32.52 -30.81
CA ASP A 133 -19.09 -31.35 -30.93
C ASP A 133 -18.27 -30.06 -31.09
N VAL A 134 -17.37 -30.06 -32.07
CA VAL A 134 -16.46 -28.94 -32.37
C VAL A 134 -16.97 -28.15 -33.57
N LYS A 135 -17.18 -26.85 -33.38
CA LYS A 135 -17.46 -25.89 -34.44
C LYS A 135 -16.32 -24.88 -34.52
N GLY A 136 -15.38 -25.11 -35.42
CA GLY A 136 -14.22 -24.26 -35.62
C GLY A 136 -13.04 -24.98 -36.26
N THR A 137 -11.97 -24.23 -36.46
CA THR A 137 -10.78 -24.66 -37.20
C THR A 137 -9.55 -24.67 -36.32
N GLY A 138 -8.67 -25.65 -36.52
CA GLY A 138 -7.36 -25.69 -35.87
C GLY A 138 -7.41 -26.01 -34.37
N ASN A 139 -8.43 -26.69 -33.88
CA ASN A 139 -8.50 -27.07 -32.46
C ASN A 139 -7.71 -28.36 -32.20
N GLU A 140 -6.98 -28.40 -31.10
CA GLU A 140 -6.19 -29.53 -30.65
C GLU A 140 -6.74 -30.05 -29.32
N ALA A 141 -7.06 -31.34 -29.26
CA ALA A 141 -7.67 -31.99 -28.10
C ALA A 141 -7.00 -33.35 -27.83
N TYR A 142 -6.23 -33.43 -26.74
CA TYR A 142 -5.49 -34.61 -26.34
C TYR A 142 -5.86 -35.01 -24.91
N GLY A 143 -6.58 -36.12 -24.75
CA GLY A 143 -7.04 -36.64 -23.46
C GLY A 143 -8.50 -37.05 -23.46
N SER A 144 -8.94 -37.71 -22.38
CA SER A 144 -10.35 -38.09 -22.22
C SER A 144 -11.22 -36.84 -22.08
N ASN A 145 -12.25 -36.68 -22.92
CA ASN A 145 -13.13 -35.50 -23.00
C ASN A 145 -12.42 -34.15 -23.25
N ALA A 146 -11.14 -34.14 -23.65
CA ALA A 146 -10.43 -32.91 -23.96
C ALA A 146 -11.10 -32.18 -25.12
N GLY A 147 -11.24 -30.86 -25.06
CA GLY A 147 -11.77 -30.05 -26.18
C GLY A 147 -13.19 -30.44 -26.63
N ARG A 148 -14.00 -31.05 -25.76
CA ARG A 148 -15.39 -31.39 -26.07
C ARG A 148 -16.30 -30.17 -25.96
N ASN A 149 -17.28 -30.03 -26.86
CA ASN A 149 -18.20 -28.90 -26.97
C ASN A 149 -17.47 -27.57 -27.15
N VAL A 150 -16.70 -27.44 -28.23
CA VAL A 150 -15.89 -26.23 -28.51
C VAL A 150 -16.52 -25.46 -29.65
N THR A 151 -16.82 -24.18 -29.42
CA THR A 151 -17.14 -23.22 -30.48
C THR A 151 -16.03 -22.18 -30.54
N GLY A 152 -15.25 -22.19 -31.62
CA GLY A 152 -14.11 -21.29 -31.81
C GLY A 152 -12.91 -21.98 -32.43
N ASN A 153 -11.87 -21.19 -32.70
CA ASN A 153 -10.71 -21.61 -33.47
C ASN A 153 -9.46 -21.69 -32.59
N ALA A 154 -8.49 -22.51 -33.02
CA ALA A 154 -7.15 -22.53 -32.44
C ALA A 154 -7.11 -22.74 -30.92
N ASN A 155 -8.05 -23.52 -30.36
CA ASN A 155 -8.01 -23.90 -28.95
C ASN A 155 -7.15 -25.16 -28.78
N GLN A 156 -6.32 -25.16 -27.74
CA GLN A 156 -5.41 -26.25 -27.41
C GLN A 156 -5.78 -26.83 -26.04
N ALA A 157 -6.10 -28.11 -25.97
CA ALA A 157 -6.55 -28.80 -24.77
C ALA A 157 -5.75 -30.09 -24.55
N TYR A 158 -4.90 -30.11 -23.53
CA TYR A 158 -4.04 -31.24 -23.18
C TYR A 158 -4.35 -31.70 -21.74
N GLY A 159 -5.05 -32.83 -21.59
CA GLY A 159 -5.45 -33.40 -20.30
C GLY A 159 -6.91 -33.85 -20.27
N GLY A 160 -7.26 -34.66 -19.27
CA GLY A 160 -8.65 -35.09 -19.08
C GLY A 160 -9.56 -33.89 -18.78
N ASP A 161 -10.67 -33.76 -19.52
CA ASP A 161 -11.63 -32.65 -19.43
C ASP A 161 -11.05 -31.24 -19.67
N ALA A 162 -9.80 -31.13 -20.14
CA ALA A 162 -9.17 -29.85 -20.49
C ALA A 162 -9.93 -29.18 -21.63
N GLY A 163 -10.15 -27.87 -21.55
CA GLY A 163 -10.81 -27.09 -22.61
C GLY A 163 -12.22 -27.59 -22.98
N ARG A 164 -12.92 -28.27 -22.06
CA ARG A 164 -14.30 -28.70 -22.28
C ARG A 164 -15.26 -27.50 -22.20
N ASN A 165 -16.30 -27.46 -23.04
CA ASN A 165 -17.32 -26.41 -23.06
C ASN A 165 -16.72 -25.00 -23.29
N VAL A 166 -15.85 -24.86 -24.28
CA VAL A 166 -15.21 -23.56 -24.60
C VAL A 166 -16.02 -22.82 -25.66
N ASN A 167 -16.36 -21.57 -25.38
CA ASN A 167 -16.90 -20.62 -26.35
C ASN A 167 -15.91 -19.46 -26.52
N GLY A 168 -15.05 -19.56 -27.52
CA GLY A 168 -13.97 -18.62 -27.78
C GLY A 168 -12.80 -19.25 -28.50
N SER A 169 -11.81 -18.45 -28.86
CA SER A 169 -10.66 -18.86 -29.68
C SER A 169 -9.34 -18.66 -28.96
N TYR A 170 -8.29 -19.32 -29.44
CA TYR A 170 -6.91 -19.13 -28.95
C TYR A 170 -6.73 -19.42 -27.44
N ASN A 171 -7.54 -20.32 -26.87
CA ASN A 171 -7.36 -20.72 -25.48
C ASN A 171 -6.40 -21.92 -25.38
N LEU A 172 -5.46 -21.86 -24.44
CA LEU A 172 -4.56 -22.96 -24.09
C LEU A 172 -4.94 -23.52 -22.72
N ALA A 173 -5.25 -24.82 -22.66
CA ALA A 173 -5.62 -25.53 -21.45
C ALA A 173 -4.74 -26.78 -21.29
N THR A 174 -3.88 -26.79 -20.27
CA THR A 174 -2.99 -27.91 -19.95
C THR A 174 -3.22 -28.39 -18.52
N GLY A 175 -3.63 -29.64 -18.34
CA GLY A 175 -3.96 -30.23 -17.04
C GLY A 175 -5.42 -30.67 -16.93
N GLN A 176 -5.71 -31.52 -15.94
CA GLN A 176 -7.06 -32.06 -15.76
C GLN A 176 -8.06 -30.94 -15.43
N GLY A 177 -9.12 -30.81 -16.24
CA GLY A 177 -10.16 -29.79 -16.09
C GLY A 177 -9.71 -28.35 -16.33
N ALA A 178 -8.47 -28.11 -16.77
CA ALA A 178 -7.95 -26.78 -17.07
C ALA A 178 -8.78 -26.11 -18.17
N GLY A 179 -9.09 -24.82 -18.05
CA GLY A 179 -9.84 -24.06 -19.05
C GLY A 179 -11.23 -24.62 -19.37
N SER A 180 -11.82 -25.43 -18.48
CA SER A 180 -13.16 -25.98 -18.69
C SER A 180 -14.25 -24.92 -18.45
N GLY A 181 -15.20 -24.77 -19.36
CA GLY A 181 -16.28 -23.79 -19.27
C GLY A 181 -15.84 -22.35 -19.55
N VAL A 182 -14.76 -22.15 -20.30
CA VAL A 182 -14.29 -20.81 -20.66
C VAL A 182 -15.24 -20.17 -21.68
N THR A 183 -15.70 -18.95 -21.37
CA THR A 183 -16.34 -18.04 -22.32
C THR A 183 -15.43 -16.83 -22.53
N GLY A 184 -14.72 -16.80 -23.66
CA GLY A 184 -13.72 -15.79 -23.96
C GLY A 184 -12.51 -16.36 -24.70
N SER A 185 -11.61 -15.48 -25.13
CA SER A 185 -10.50 -15.84 -26.01
C SER A 185 -9.14 -15.52 -25.40
N GLY A 186 -8.09 -16.19 -25.89
CA GLY A 186 -6.71 -15.88 -25.49
C GLY A 186 -6.37 -16.23 -24.04
N ASN A 187 -7.14 -17.11 -23.39
CA ASN A 187 -6.85 -17.52 -22.02
C ASN A 187 -5.79 -18.64 -21.98
N GLN A 188 -4.87 -18.57 -21.03
CA GLN A 188 -3.87 -19.60 -20.78
C GLN A 188 -4.10 -20.21 -19.40
N ALA A 189 -4.36 -21.51 -19.35
CA ALA A 189 -4.64 -22.26 -18.15
C ALA A 189 -3.69 -23.47 -18.05
N SER A 190 -2.88 -23.52 -16.99
CA SER A 190 -1.93 -24.60 -16.74
C SER A 190 -2.02 -25.08 -15.29
N GLY A 191 -2.41 -26.34 -15.09
CA GLY A 191 -2.63 -26.95 -13.78
C GLY A 191 -4.03 -27.54 -13.64
N GLN A 192 -4.21 -28.40 -12.63
CA GLN A 192 -5.52 -29.02 -12.36
C GLN A 192 -6.56 -27.94 -12.04
N MET A 193 -7.66 -27.88 -12.79
CA MET A 193 -8.74 -26.89 -12.68
C MET A 193 -8.29 -25.41 -12.84
N ALA A 194 -7.08 -25.15 -13.36
CA ALA A 194 -6.63 -23.80 -13.65
C ALA A 194 -7.55 -23.15 -14.68
N GLY A 195 -7.92 -21.87 -14.50
CA GLY A 195 -8.75 -21.13 -15.45
C GLY A 195 -10.10 -21.77 -15.77
N ALA A 196 -10.62 -22.66 -14.91
CA ALA A 196 -11.95 -23.22 -15.08
C ALA A 196 -13.02 -22.15 -14.86
N GLN A 197 -14.12 -22.20 -15.62
CA GLN A 197 -15.27 -21.30 -15.54
C GLN A 197 -14.91 -19.81 -15.70
N VAL A 198 -13.88 -19.50 -16.50
CA VAL A 198 -13.50 -18.11 -16.78
C VAL A 198 -14.51 -17.48 -17.75
N ALA A 199 -15.05 -16.32 -17.38
CA ALA A 199 -15.84 -15.45 -18.23
C ALA A 199 -15.03 -14.19 -18.52
N GLY A 200 -14.28 -14.21 -19.63
CA GLY A 200 -13.36 -13.14 -19.99
C GLY A 200 -12.21 -13.62 -20.85
N SER A 201 -11.40 -12.67 -21.32
CA SER A 201 -10.34 -12.90 -22.30
C SER A 201 -8.97 -12.49 -21.77
N ASN A 202 -7.93 -13.07 -22.36
CA ASN A 202 -6.52 -12.75 -22.08
C ASN A 202 -6.12 -12.96 -20.61
N ASN A 203 -6.72 -13.94 -19.92
CA ASN A 203 -6.33 -14.28 -18.55
C ASN A 203 -5.23 -15.36 -18.57
N VAL A 204 -4.31 -15.29 -17.61
CA VAL A 204 -3.27 -16.29 -17.40
C VAL A 204 -3.45 -16.91 -16.02
N ALA A 205 -3.62 -18.22 -15.97
CA ALA A 205 -3.82 -19.02 -14.77
C ALA A 205 -2.82 -20.17 -14.73
N MET A 206 -1.87 -20.14 -13.81
CA MET A 206 -0.87 -21.19 -13.63
C MET A 206 -0.84 -21.66 -12.18
N GLY A 207 -1.18 -22.92 -11.94
CA GLY A 207 -1.31 -23.53 -10.62
C GLY A 207 -2.64 -24.24 -10.42
N GLN A 208 -2.72 -25.11 -9.43
CA GLN A 208 -3.95 -25.84 -9.14
C GLN A 208 -5.07 -24.85 -8.74
N SER A 209 -6.20 -24.89 -9.43
CA SER A 209 -7.34 -23.97 -9.27
C SER A 209 -7.03 -22.47 -9.44
N ALA A 210 -5.84 -22.10 -9.95
CA ALA A 210 -5.49 -20.71 -10.22
C ALA A 210 -6.48 -20.08 -11.21
N GLY A 211 -6.90 -18.84 -10.98
CA GLY A 211 -7.81 -18.12 -11.88
C GLY A 211 -9.16 -18.79 -12.12
N GLY A 212 -9.56 -19.75 -11.28
CA GLY A 212 -10.85 -20.43 -11.43
C GLY A 212 -12.01 -19.48 -11.11
N GLY A 213 -13.00 -19.40 -11.99
CA GLY A 213 -14.19 -18.55 -11.83
C GLY A 213 -13.93 -17.06 -12.05
N VAL A 214 -12.81 -16.68 -12.67
CA VAL A 214 -12.52 -15.28 -13.00
C VAL A 214 -13.59 -14.70 -13.93
N GLN A 215 -14.13 -13.54 -13.58
CA GLN A 215 -15.05 -12.75 -14.38
C GLN A 215 -14.38 -11.42 -14.73
N GLY A 216 -13.77 -11.34 -15.91
CA GLY A 216 -13.03 -10.18 -16.38
C GLY A 216 -11.82 -10.53 -17.23
N ASN A 217 -11.12 -9.50 -17.70
CA ASN A 217 -10.05 -9.64 -18.68
C ASN A 217 -8.67 -9.35 -18.08
N GLN A 218 -7.63 -9.87 -18.73
CA GLN A 218 -6.24 -9.48 -18.45
C GLN A 218 -5.83 -9.68 -16.98
N ASN A 219 -6.34 -10.74 -16.33
CA ASN A 219 -5.92 -11.11 -14.99
C ASN A 219 -4.77 -12.12 -15.05
N LEU A 220 -3.82 -11.99 -14.14
CA LEU A 220 -2.69 -12.90 -13.96
C LEU A 220 -2.82 -13.60 -12.61
N ALA A 221 -2.89 -14.93 -12.60
CA ALA A 221 -3.02 -15.77 -11.43
C ALA A 221 -1.93 -16.85 -11.42
N LEU A 222 -0.97 -16.73 -10.52
CA LEU A 222 0.22 -17.60 -10.42
C LEU A 222 0.31 -18.21 -9.02
N GLY A 223 0.08 -19.52 -8.90
CA GLY A 223 0.12 -20.25 -7.64
C GLY A 223 -1.19 -20.98 -7.34
N THR A 224 -1.14 -21.92 -6.39
CA THR A 224 -2.31 -22.69 -5.98
C THR A 224 -3.43 -21.76 -5.51
N ALA A 225 -4.59 -21.86 -6.16
CA ALA A 225 -5.78 -21.07 -5.92
C ALA A 225 -5.55 -19.55 -5.94
N ALA A 226 -4.49 -19.07 -6.59
CA ALA A 226 -4.26 -17.63 -6.81
C ALA A 226 -5.37 -17.07 -7.72
N GLY A 227 -5.86 -15.86 -7.45
CA GLY A 227 -6.85 -15.18 -8.29
C GLY A 227 -8.17 -15.96 -8.49
N GLN A 228 -8.47 -16.92 -7.63
CA GLN A 228 -9.72 -17.67 -7.70
C GLN A 228 -10.90 -16.75 -7.35
N GLY A 229 -11.96 -16.76 -8.17
CA GLY A 229 -13.18 -15.99 -7.93
C GLY A 229 -13.02 -14.48 -8.12
N VAL A 230 -11.98 -14.02 -8.81
CA VAL A 230 -11.80 -12.58 -9.12
C VAL A 230 -12.94 -12.08 -9.99
N VAL A 231 -13.56 -10.97 -9.60
CA VAL A 231 -14.51 -10.21 -10.42
C VAL A 231 -13.88 -8.85 -10.71
N GLY A 232 -13.45 -8.67 -11.96
CA GLY A 232 -12.73 -7.49 -12.41
C GLY A 232 -11.58 -7.81 -13.36
N SER A 233 -10.92 -6.78 -13.85
CA SER A 233 -9.87 -6.87 -14.87
C SER A 233 -8.55 -6.29 -14.37
N HIS A 234 -7.45 -6.65 -15.04
CA HIS A 234 -6.10 -6.15 -14.77
C HIS A 234 -5.59 -6.47 -13.35
N ASN A 235 -6.05 -7.55 -12.73
CA ASN A 235 -5.56 -7.96 -11.42
C ASN A 235 -4.34 -8.89 -11.54
N ILE A 236 -3.37 -8.73 -10.64
CA ILE A 236 -2.20 -9.61 -10.50
C ILE A 236 -2.30 -10.33 -9.16
N ALA A 237 -2.30 -11.65 -9.19
CA ALA A 237 -2.28 -12.53 -8.03
C ALA A 237 -1.12 -13.52 -8.14
N GLN A 238 -0.15 -13.44 -7.24
CA GLN A 238 1.04 -14.29 -7.24
C GLN A 238 1.33 -14.83 -5.84
N GLY A 239 1.24 -16.14 -5.66
CA GLY A 239 1.40 -16.84 -4.39
C GLY A 239 0.21 -17.76 -4.11
N SER A 240 0.40 -18.74 -3.22
CA SER A 240 -0.70 -19.62 -2.80
C SER A 240 -1.81 -18.79 -2.16
N GLY A 241 -3.04 -18.89 -2.66
CA GLY A 241 -4.20 -18.14 -2.16
C GLY A 241 -4.18 -16.62 -2.41
N ALA A 242 -3.17 -16.08 -3.10
CA ALA A 242 -3.09 -14.64 -3.37
C ALA A 242 -4.31 -14.16 -4.19
N GLY A 243 -4.88 -13.01 -3.87
CA GLY A 243 -5.94 -12.37 -4.64
C GLY A 243 -7.23 -13.19 -4.77
N GLN A 244 -7.49 -14.13 -3.85
CA GLN A 244 -8.77 -14.85 -3.85
C GLN A 244 -9.94 -13.91 -3.57
N ASN A 245 -11.02 -14.09 -4.33
CA ASN A 245 -12.29 -13.37 -4.21
C ASN A 245 -12.12 -11.84 -4.20
N VAL A 246 -11.19 -11.34 -5.01
CA VAL A 246 -11.05 -9.90 -5.25
C VAL A 246 -12.22 -9.41 -6.09
N MET A 247 -12.87 -8.35 -5.63
CA MET A 247 -13.92 -7.63 -6.36
C MET A 247 -13.37 -6.23 -6.68
N GLY A 248 -12.93 -6.02 -7.91
CA GLY A 248 -12.32 -4.77 -8.33
C GLY A 248 -11.24 -4.94 -9.39
N THR A 249 -10.67 -3.82 -9.80
CA THR A 249 -9.78 -3.74 -10.96
C THR A 249 -8.42 -3.16 -10.61
N GLY A 250 -7.39 -3.60 -11.32
CA GLY A 250 -6.03 -3.08 -11.17
C GLY A 250 -5.37 -3.41 -9.82
N ASN A 251 -5.80 -4.46 -9.13
CA ASN A 251 -5.22 -4.84 -7.84
C ASN A 251 -3.96 -5.69 -8.03
N ILE A 252 -3.01 -5.56 -7.11
CA ILE A 252 -1.79 -6.37 -7.06
C ILE A 252 -1.76 -7.10 -5.72
N ALA A 253 -1.72 -8.43 -5.74
CA ALA A 253 -1.63 -9.30 -4.59
C ALA A 253 -0.45 -10.26 -4.77
N ILE A 254 0.65 -10.04 -4.05
CA ILE A 254 1.86 -10.84 -4.18
C ILE A 254 2.30 -11.33 -2.80
N GLY A 255 2.30 -12.64 -2.58
CA GLY A 255 2.55 -13.30 -1.31
C GLY A 255 1.46 -14.33 -0.98
N ALA A 256 1.78 -15.31 -0.14
CA ALA A 256 0.77 -16.29 0.29
C ALA A 256 -0.38 -15.58 1.01
N ASP A 257 -1.62 -15.82 0.56
CA ASP A 257 -2.85 -15.20 1.06
C ASP A 257 -2.86 -13.65 1.04
N ALA A 258 -2.01 -13.02 0.22
CA ALA A 258 -2.04 -11.57 0.02
C ALA A 258 -3.34 -11.14 -0.68
N GLY A 259 -3.92 -10.01 -0.30
CA GLY A 259 -5.05 -9.39 -1.02
C GLY A 259 -6.32 -10.26 -1.09
N VAL A 260 -6.51 -11.17 -0.15
CA VAL A 260 -7.71 -12.04 -0.08
C VAL A 260 -8.94 -11.24 0.38
N TYR A 261 -10.07 -11.44 -0.30
CA TYR A 261 -11.35 -10.74 -0.08
C TYR A 261 -11.26 -9.20 -0.18
N VAL A 262 -10.42 -8.68 -1.07
CA VAL A 262 -10.32 -7.24 -1.33
C VAL A 262 -11.46 -6.78 -2.24
N ASN A 263 -12.31 -5.88 -1.73
CA ASN A 263 -13.33 -5.18 -2.51
C ASN A 263 -12.91 -3.72 -2.71
N ALA A 264 -11.92 -3.52 -3.58
CA ALA A 264 -11.31 -2.22 -3.86
C ALA A 264 -10.66 -2.24 -5.24
N ASN A 265 -10.35 -1.05 -5.76
CA ASN A 265 -9.60 -0.85 -6.98
C ASN A 265 -8.20 -0.31 -6.68
N GLN A 266 -7.24 -0.67 -7.52
CA GLN A 266 -5.86 -0.16 -7.45
C GLN A 266 -5.19 -0.40 -6.08
N ALA A 267 -5.61 -1.45 -5.37
CA ALA A 267 -5.04 -1.82 -4.10
C ALA A 267 -3.79 -2.68 -4.30
N ILE A 268 -2.74 -2.41 -3.52
CA ILE A 268 -1.47 -3.15 -3.59
C ILE A 268 -1.23 -3.87 -2.27
N SER A 269 -1.26 -5.19 -2.29
CA SER A 269 -0.96 -6.07 -1.16
C SER A 269 0.30 -6.88 -1.46
N LEU A 270 1.42 -6.51 -0.85
CA LEU A 270 2.72 -7.16 -1.05
C LEU A 270 3.23 -7.75 0.27
N GLY A 271 3.34 -9.07 0.35
CA GLY A 271 3.74 -9.82 1.53
C GLY A 271 2.70 -10.87 1.93
N SER A 272 3.14 -11.90 2.67
CA SER A 272 2.21 -12.93 3.15
C SER A 272 1.11 -12.31 4.02
N ALA A 273 -0.15 -12.62 3.72
CA ALA A 273 -1.32 -12.06 4.41
C ALA A 273 -1.37 -10.51 4.44
N ALA A 274 -0.62 -9.82 3.57
CA ALA A 274 -0.77 -8.38 3.39
C ALA A 274 -2.16 -8.08 2.82
N ARG A 275 -2.81 -7.01 3.29
CA ARG A 275 -4.17 -6.67 2.88
C ARG A 275 -4.38 -5.17 2.76
N ALA A 276 -4.37 -4.68 1.53
CA ALA A 276 -4.91 -3.38 1.16
C ALA A 276 -6.38 -3.55 0.77
N SER A 277 -7.31 -3.12 1.64
CA SER A 277 -8.76 -3.37 1.47
C SER A 277 -9.57 -2.11 1.18
N ALA A 278 -8.93 -1.04 0.72
CA ALA A 278 -9.57 0.21 0.31
C ALA A 278 -8.96 0.71 -1.00
N ASP A 279 -9.68 1.59 -1.70
CA ASP A 279 -9.23 2.11 -2.99
C ASP A 279 -7.89 2.85 -2.88
N ASN A 280 -6.98 2.56 -3.82
CA ASN A 280 -5.62 3.11 -3.85
C ASN A 280 -4.80 2.86 -2.57
N ALA A 281 -5.21 1.90 -1.73
CA ALA A 281 -4.48 1.57 -0.52
C ALA A 281 -3.27 0.68 -0.83
N ILE A 282 -2.21 0.82 -0.05
CA ILE A 282 -0.96 0.08 -0.25
C ILE A 282 -0.55 -0.58 1.07
N ALA A 283 -0.48 -1.91 1.11
CA ALA A 283 0.01 -2.70 2.23
C ALA A 283 1.30 -3.43 1.82
N LEU A 284 2.44 -3.01 2.38
CA LEU A 284 3.78 -3.52 2.03
C LEU A 284 4.42 -4.18 3.25
N GLY A 285 4.37 -5.49 3.33
CA GLY A 285 4.97 -6.32 4.38
C GLY A 285 4.04 -7.44 4.82
N SER A 286 4.62 -8.51 5.38
CA SER A 286 3.83 -9.61 5.94
C SER A 286 2.86 -9.10 7.01
N ASN A 287 1.58 -9.44 6.90
CA ASN A 287 0.50 -8.96 7.77
C ASN A 287 0.31 -7.42 7.81
N ALA A 288 0.83 -6.67 6.82
CA ALA A 288 0.51 -5.25 6.72
C ALA A 288 -0.96 -5.05 6.33
N SER A 289 -1.65 -4.07 6.92
CA SER A 289 -3.08 -3.83 6.73
C SER A 289 -3.36 -2.36 6.41
N ALA A 290 -3.76 -2.08 5.17
CA ALA A 290 -4.16 -0.76 4.72
C ALA A 290 -5.66 -0.74 4.44
N SER A 291 -6.45 -0.29 5.42
CA SER A 291 -7.92 -0.31 5.40
C SER A 291 -8.54 1.05 5.06
N HIS A 292 -7.72 2.07 4.80
CA HIS A 292 -8.18 3.41 4.47
C HIS A 292 -7.73 3.78 3.05
N ALA A 293 -8.61 4.45 2.29
CA ALA A 293 -8.33 4.84 0.92
C ALA A 293 -7.15 5.83 0.86
N ASN A 294 -6.33 5.72 -0.19
CA ASN A 294 -5.13 6.53 -0.40
C ASN A 294 -4.09 6.46 0.74
N SER A 295 -4.15 5.45 1.61
CA SER A 295 -3.19 5.27 2.72
C SER A 295 -2.23 4.10 2.46
N VAL A 296 -1.08 4.15 3.12
CA VAL A 296 0.01 3.17 3.01
C VAL A 296 0.30 2.55 4.38
N ALA A 297 0.23 1.23 4.51
CA ALA A 297 0.83 0.48 5.62
C ALA A 297 2.20 -0.03 5.18
N LEU A 298 3.28 0.51 5.75
CA LEU A 298 4.65 0.22 5.36
C LEU A 298 5.39 -0.57 6.45
N GLY A 299 5.78 -1.80 6.11
CA GLY A 299 6.46 -2.74 6.98
C GLY A 299 5.54 -3.85 7.52
N ALA A 300 6.13 -4.98 7.92
CA ALA A 300 5.39 -6.11 8.46
C ALA A 300 4.57 -5.72 9.71
N GLY A 301 3.30 -6.14 9.75
CA GLY A 301 2.36 -5.83 10.83
C GLY A 301 1.93 -4.36 10.93
N SER A 302 2.39 -3.47 10.04
CA SER A 302 1.94 -2.07 10.04
C SER A 302 0.46 -2.01 9.69
N THR A 303 -0.28 -1.11 10.33
CA THR A 303 -1.72 -0.93 10.10
C THR A 303 -2.03 0.55 9.96
N THR A 304 -2.75 0.93 8.90
CA THR A 304 -3.30 2.29 8.78
C THR A 304 -4.38 2.49 9.84
N THR A 305 -4.29 3.57 10.59
CA THR A 305 -5.26 3.99 11.60
C THR A 305 -6.09 5.18 11.15
N ARG A 306 -5.66 5.86 10.07
CA ARG A 306 -6.30 7.06 9.54
C ARG A 306 -6.36 7.04 8.01
N GLY A 307 -7.45 7.59 7.48
CA GLY A 307 -7.59 7.94 6.07
C GLY A 307 -7.27 9.42 5.83
N ALA A 308 -7.77 9.95 4.72
CA ALA A 308 -7.75 11.39 4.46
C ALA A 308 -8.42 12.16 5.61
N GLN A 309 -7.78 13.22 6.09
CA GLN A 309 -8.34 14.11 7.11
C GLN A 309 -8.51 15.50 6.53
N SER A 310 -9.52 16.22 7.00
CA SER A 310 -9.72 17.63 6.64
C SER A 310 -10.00 18.43 7.88
N ASN A 311 -9.56 19.68 7.86
CA ASN A 311 -9.82 20.67 8.90
C ASN A 311 -9.37 20.25 10.31
N TYR A 312 -8.22 19.58 10.44
CA TYR A 312 -7.67 19.26 11.76
C TYR A 312 -6.73 20.37 12.26
N VAL A 313 -6.68 20.54 13.58
CA VAL A 313 -5.77 21.50 14.24
C VAL A 313 -4.42 20.81 14.44
N ALA A 314 -3.38 21.33 13.80
CA ALA A 314 -2.00 20.87 14.01
C ALA A 314 -1.33 21.68 15.13
N VAL A 315 -0.53 20.99 15.95
CA VAL A 315 0.20 21.63 17.06
C VAL A 315 1.14 22.70 16.52
N GLY A 316 1.08 23.90 17.09
CA GLY A 316 1.96 25.01 16.72
C GLY A 316 1.62 25.71 15.41
N MET A 317 0.54 25.33 14.71
CA MET A 317 0.11 25.97 13.47
C MET A 317 -1.14 26.83 13.71
N SER A 318 -1.15 28.05 13.16
CA SER A 318 -2.36 28.85 13.05
C SER A 318 -3.08 28.50 11.74
N GLY A 319 -4.28 27.92 11.84
CA GLY A 319 -5.07 27.50 10.68
C GLY A 319 -5.31 25.98 10.61
N LEU A 320 -6.37 25.63 9.89
CA LEU A 320 -6.84 24.25 9.72
C LEU A 320 -6.00 23.53 8.65
N GLN A 321 -5.65 22.27 8.93
CA GLN A 321 -4.83 21.41 8.05
C GLN A 321 -5.65 20.28 7.44
N SER A 322 -5.15 19.69 6.36
CA SER A 322 -5.75 18.55 5.66
C SER A 322 -4.66 17.59 5.18
N SER A 323 -4.97 16.29 5.11
CA SER A 323 -4.10 15.24 4.58
C SER A 323 -4.88 14.35 3.60
N ALA A 324 -4.20 13.87 2.56
CA ALA A 324 -4.80 12.98 1.57
C ALA A 324 -4.86 11.50 2.03
N GLY A 325 -4.12 11.14 3.08
CA GLY A 325 -4.00 9.79 3.60
C GLY A 325 -2.90 9.68 4.67
N GLU A 326 -2.68 8.47 5.17
CA GLU A 326 -1.65 8.14 6.15
C GLU A 326 -0.56 7.27 5.54
N VAL A 327 0.70 7.49 5.89
CA VAL A 327 1.77 6.48 5.77
C VAL A 327 2.05 5.91 7.16
N ALA A 328 1.50 4.75 7.46
CA ALA A 328 1.64 4.06 8.73
C ALA A 328 2.91 3.21 8.75
N LEU A 329 3.91 3.64 9.52
CA LEU A 329 5.19 2.94 9.72
C LEU A 329 5.17 1.95 10.90
N GLY A 330 4.12 1.98 11.73
CA GLY A 330 4.09 1.27 13.02
C GLY A 330 5.07 1.88 14.04
N ASN A 331 5.55 1.08 15.00
CA ASN A 331 6.50 1.51 16.02
C ASN A 331 7.95 1.32 15.53
N ARG A 332 8.38 2.17 14.59
CA ARG A 332 9.72 2.11 13.97
C ARG A 332 10.44 3.45 14.03
N GLN A 333 11.77 3.40 14.04
CA GLN A 333 12.59 4.60 13.84
C GLN A 333 12.69 4.93 12.35
N LEU A 334 12.52 6.21 12.02
CA LEU A 334 12.78 6.75 10.68
C LEU A 334 14.16 7.43 10.70
N THR A 335 15.17 6.81 10.10
CA THR A 335 16.55 7.31 10.05
C THR A 335 16.94 7.73 8.63
N GLY A 336 18.03 8.51 8.49
CA GLY A 336 18.47 9.01 7.18
C GLY A 336 17.66 10.20 6.65
N VAL A 337 16.88 10.86 7.49
CA VAL A 337 16.09 12.06 7.13
C VAL A 337 17.02 13.28 7.04
N ALA A 338 17.25 13.77 5.83
CA ALA A 338 17.94 15.03 5.60
C ALA A 338 17.17 16.21 6.23
N PRO A 339 17.84 17.34 6.57
CA PRO A 339 17.14 18.51 7.09
C PRO A 339 16.07 19.00 6.12
N GLY A 340 14.85 19.21 6.61
CA GLY A 340 13.75 19.78 5.83
C GLY A 340 14.04 21.22 5.39
N SER A 341 13.65 21.57 4.17
CA SER A 341 13.88 22.87 3.55
C SER A 341 12.58 23.59 3.15
N ALA A 342 11.48 22.84 3.04
CA ALA A 342 10.13 23.34 2.79
C ALA A 342 9.19 23.09 4.00
N PRO A 343 8.03 23.78 4.08
CA PRO A 343 7.11 23.64 5.22
C PRO A 343 6.48 22.24 5.40
N ASP A 344 6.47 21.41 4.37
CA ASP A 344 5.89 20.06 4.34
C ASP A 344 6.94 18.95 4.40
N ASP A 345 8.22 19.29 4.54
CA ASP A 345 9.30 18.33 4.76
C ASP A 345 9.28 17.78 6.20
N ALA A 346 9.71 16.52 6.36
CA ALA A 346 9.98 15.98 7.68
C ALA A 346 11.16 16.71 8.34
N THR A 347 10.96 17.20 9.56
CA THR A 347 12.03 17.81 10.37
C THR A 347 12.85 16.71 11.05
N ASN A 348 14.17 16.74 10.93
CA ASN A 348 15.03 15.78 11.64
C ASN A 348 15.43 16.26 13.05
N VAL A 349 16.01 15.36 13.86
CA VAL A 349 16.38 15.65 15.26
C VAL A 349 17.41 16.79 15.35
N GLY A 350 18.33 16.90 14.39
CA GLY A 350 19.34 17.97 14.36
C GLY A 350 18.72 19.37 14.18
N GLN A 351 17.70 19.50 13.33
CA GLN A 351 16.96 20.76 13.17
C GLN A 351 16.23 21.14 14.45
N VAL A 352 15.57 20.19 15.11
CA VAL A 352 14.88 20.44 16.38
C VAL A 352 15.86 20.91 17.44
N GLN A 353 17.01 20.22 17.59
CA GLN A 353 18.05 20.63 18.53
C GLN A 353 18.59 22.02 18.21
N GLY A 354 18.83 22.34 16.93
CA GLY A 354 19.27 23.67 16.50
C GLY A 354 18.25 24.77 16.80
N MET A 355 16.96 24.54 16.53
CA MET A 355 15.89 25.49 16.84
C MET A 355 15.74 25.74 18.34
N VAL A 356 15.82 24.69 19.16
CA VAL A 356 15.77 24.80 20.63
C VAL A 356 16.98 25.59 21.14
N GLN A 357 18.19 25.30 20.66
CA GLN A 357 19.40 26.04 21.03
C GLN A 357 19.30 27.53 20.66
N GLN A 358 18.82 27.84 19.45
CA GLN A 358 18.63 29.22 19.00
C GLN A 358 17.60 29.95 19.85
N GLY A 359 16.47 29.29 20.17
CA GLY A 359 15.42 29.86 21.01
C GLY A 359 15.90 30.16 22.44
N VAL A 360 16.59 29.21 23.07
CA VAL A 360 17.18 29.39 24.40
C VAL A 360 18.25 30.48 24.38
N SER A 361 19.11 30.52 23.36
CA SER A 361 20.13 31.58 23.21
C SER A 361 19.49 32.96 23.08
N THR A 362 18.42 33.09 22.31
CA THR A 362 17.69 34.36 22.14
C THR A 362 17.01 34.79 23.44
N ALA A 363 16.39 33.86 24.17
CA ALA A 363 15.74 34.13 25.45
C ALA A 363 16.76 34.52 26.55
N ASN A 364 17.90 33.84 26.59
CA ASN A 364 19.00 34.20 27.48
C ASN A 364 19.53 35.59 27.12
N ALA A 365 19.80 35.88 25.84
CA ALA A 365 20.26 37.19 25.41
C ALA A 365 19.28 38.33 25.77
N TYR A 366 17.97 38.08 25.65
CA TYR A 366 16.96 39.03 26.09
C TYR A 366 17.00 39.24 27.62
N THR A 367 17.07 38.17 28.39
CA THR A 367 17.14 38.20 29.86
C THR A 367 18.40 38.92 30.34
N ASP A 368 19.54 38.61 29.73
CA ASP A 368 20.83 39.23 29.99
C ASP A 368 20.79 40.72 29.66
N SER A 369 20.15 41.12 28.54
CA SER A 369 19.96 42.53 28.19
C SER A 369 19.12 43.28 29.22
N VAL A 370 18.00 42.68 29.67
CA VAL A 370 17.13 43.29 30.69
C VAL A 370 17.88 43.40 32.02
N ALA A 371 18.64 42.37 32.42
CA ALA A 371 19.45 42.40 33.63
C ALA A 371 20.56 43.46 33.56
N ALA A 372 21.28 43.52 32.43
CA ALA A 372 22.37 44.47 32.22
C ALA A 372 21.90 45.93 32.21
N GLN A 373 20.68 46.22 31.73
CA GLN A 373 20.10 47.57 31.77
C GLN A 373 19.45 47.89 33.11
N GLY A 374 18.72 46.94 33.70
CA GLY A 374 17.92 47.15 34.91
C GLY A 374 18.75 47.19 36.19
N LEU A 375 19.77 46.33 36.33
CA LEU A 375 20.56 46.24 37.56
C LEU A 375 21.37 47.53 37.85
N PRO A 376 22.08 48.16 36.88
CA PRO A 376 22.79 49.41 37.13
C PRO A 376 21.86 50.58 37.44
N LEU A 377 20.72 50.68 36.75
CA LEU A 377 19.72 51.71 37.04
C LEU A 377 19.13 51.53 38.44
N GLY A 378 18.78 50.30 38.81
CA GLY A 378 18.33 49.96 40.17
C GLY A 378 19.39 50.31 41.21
N LYS A 379 20.65 49.92 40.97
CA LYS A 379 21.79 50.23 41.85
C LYS A 379 22.00 51.73 41.99
N ALA A 380 22.00 52.48 40.89
CA ALA A 380 22.15 53.94 40.89
C ALA A 380 21.03 54.63 41.66
N TYR A 381 19.78 54.16 41.51
CA TYR A 381 18.64 54.65 42.27
C TYR A 381 18.81 54.40 43.78
N THR A 382 19.23 53.19 44.18
CA THR A 382 19.49 52.87 45.59
C THR A 382 20.71 53.61 46.15
N ASP A 383 21.80 53.73 45.39
CA ASP A 383 23.02 54.47 45.78
C ASP A 383 22.69 55.96 46.00
N LEU A 384 21.91 56.55 45.10
CA LEU A 384 21.44 57.93 45.23
C LEU A 384 20.54 58.12 46.46
N THR A 385 19.65 57.16 46.72
CA THR A 385 18.78 57.17 47.90
C THR A 385 19.61 57.04 49.19
N ALA A 386 20.61 56.15 49.20
CA ALA A 386 21.54 55.98 50.32
C ALA A 386 22.39 57.24 50.56
N ALA A 387 22.89 57.87 49.50
CA ALA A 387 23.67 59.11 49.60
C ALA A 387 22.81 60.27 50.13
N ARG A 388 21.56 60.40 49.67
CA ARG A 388 20.62 61.40 50.21
C ARG A 388 20.35 61.16 51.69
N LEU A 389 20.14 59.91 52.09
CA LEU A 389 19.93 59.54 53.48
C LEU A 389 21.17 59.85 54.34
N GLN A 390 22.37 59.54 53.85
CA GLN A 390 23.62 59.84 54.54
C GLN A 390 23.80 61.35 54.74
N ASN A 391 23.58 62.16 53.70
CA ASN A 391 23.66 63.62 53.81
C ASN A 391 22.65 64.17 54.83
N GLN A 392 21.42 63.65 54.85
CA GLN A 392 20.42 64.03 55.85
C GLN A 392 20.86 63.66 57.28
N MET A 393 21.47 62.49 57.48
CA MET A 393 22.01 62.07 58.77
C MET A 393 23.19 62.96 59.21
N ASP A 394 24.14 63.23 58.32
CA ASP A 394 25.32 64.07 58.63
C ASP A 394 24.89 65.50 58.94
N GLU A 395 23.91 66.04 58.22
CA GLU A 395 23.37 67.37 58.50
C GLU A 395 22.60 67.42 59.82
N ASN A 396 21.79 66.39 60.13
CA ASN A 396 21.16 66.28 61.45
C ASN A 396 22.19 66.15 62.58
N ALA A 397 23.23 65.34 62.39
CA ALA A 397 24.32 65.19 63.34
C ALA A 397 25.04 66.52 63.56
N ARG A 398 25.33 67.26 62.48
CA ARG A 398 25.93 68.59 62.54
C ARG A 398 25.06 69.57 63.32
N ARG A 399 23.76 69.65 62.99
CA ARG A 399 22.79 70.50 63.71
C ARG A 399 22.70 70.13 65.19
N ALA A 400 22.71 68.84 65.51
CA ALA A 400 22.70 68.36 66.89
C ALA A 400 23.99 68.73 67.63
N TYR A 401 25.17 68.52 67.03
CA TYR A 401 26.46 68.87 67.63
C TYR A 401 26.60 70.39 67.82
N ALA A 402 26.18 71.18 66.84
CA ALA A 402 26.15 72.63 66.91
C ALA A 402 25.15 73.13 67.97
N GLY A 403 24.01 72.46 68.13
CA GLY A 403 23.07 72.70 69.23
C GLY A 403 23.69 72.42 70.60
N ILE A 404 24.39 71.29 70.77
CA ILE A 404 25.11 70.95 72.02
C ILE A 404 26.22 71.97 72.29
N ALA A 405 27.03 72.34 71.29
CA ALA A 405 28.03 73.39 71.39
C ALA A 405 27.38 74.72 71.80
N GLY A 406 26.21 75.05 71.24
CA GLY A 406 25.43 76.24 71.57
C GLY A 406 24.98 76.26 73.03
N VAL A 407 24.55 75.11 73.58
CA VAL A 407 24.22 74.98 75.01
C VAL A 407 25.48 75.09 75.88
N ALA A 408 26.57 74.43 75.49
CA ALA A 408 27.86 74.47 76.20
C ALA A 408 28.47 75.89 76.23
N ALA A 409 28.25 76.68 75.17
CA ALA A 409 28.70 78.06 75.09
C ALA A 409 27.95 79.01 76.03
N MET A 410 26.77 78.60 76.51
CA MET A 410 26.00 79.40 77.45
C MET A 410 26.59 79.26 78.87
N GLU A 411 27.52 80.14 79.21
CA GLU A 411 28.05 80.22 80.58
C GLU A 411 27.01 80.78 81.54
N ALA A 412 26.96 80.33 82.80
CA ALA A 412 26.01 80.85 83.77
C ALA A 412 26.45 82.25 84.26
N ALA A 413 25.64 83.29 83.95
CA ALA A 413 25.93 84.64 84.44
C ALA A 413 26.00 84.67 85.99
N PRO A 414 26.99 85.38 86.60
CA PRO A 414 27.21 85.37 88.04
C PRO A 414 25.97 85.82 88.84
N VAL A 415 25.74 85.23 90.02
CA VAL A 415 24.62 85.61 90.90
C VAL A 415 25.01 86.86 91.69
N VAL A 416 24.43 88.02 91.33
CA VAL A 416 24.66 89.28 92.04
C VAL A 416 23.32 89.89 92.48
N PRO A 417 23.01 89.96 93.79
CA PRO A 417 21.72 90.43 94.29
C PRO A 417 21.34 91.83 93.77
N GLY A 418 20.08 91.99 93.33
CA GLY A 418 19.53 93.25 92.82
C GLY A 418 20.07 93.73 91.46
N LYS A 419 21.03 93.04 90.84
CA LYS A 419 21.65 93.43 89.56
C LYS A 419 21.25 92.50 88.40
N ILE A 420 21.41 93.00 87.19
CA ILE A 420 21.45 92.18 85.97
C ILE A 420 22.92 91.84 85.72
N SER A 421 23.25 90.57 85.57
CA SER A 421 24.58 90.09 85.21
C SER A 421 24.55 89.44 83.84
N TYR A 422 25.69 89.44 83.14
CA TYR A 422 25.85 88.79 81.86
C TYR A 422 27.07 87.87 81.86
N ALA A 423 27.05 86.84 81.02
CA ALA A 423 28.22 86.03 80.70
C ALA A 423 28.21 85.73 79.20
N VAL A 424 29.40 85.69 78.60
CA VAL A 424 29.60 85.31 77.20
C VAL A 424 30.64 84.18 77.19
N GLY A 425 30.31 83.09 76.53
CA GLY A 425 31.14 81.90 76.45
C GLY A 425 31.25 81.38 75.02
N LEU A 426 32.28 80.58 74.80
CA LEU A 426 32.50 79.83 73.57
C LEU A 426 32.36 78.35 73.91
N GLY A 427 31.57 77.64 73.12
CA GLY A 427 31.32 76.21 73.29
C GLY A 427 31.81 75.46 72.07
N ASN A 428 32.54 74.38 72.29
CA ASN A 428 33.01 73.49 71.24
C ASN A 428 32.55 72.07 71.57
N PHE A 429 31.93 71.39 70.61
CA PHE A 429 31.60 69.98 70.74
C PHE A 429 31.83 69.26 69.42
N ARG A 430 32.75 68.27 69.44
CA ARG A 430 33.29 67.63 68.24
C ARG A 430 33.82 68.69 67.26
N SER A 431 33.35 68.68 66.01
CA SER A 431 33.78 69.58 64.94
C SER A 431 32.94 70.86 64.82
N GLU A 432 32.01 71.10 65.75
CA GLU A 432 31.15 72.29 65.74
C GLU A 432 31.47 73.24 66.89
N SER A 433 31.39 74.54 66.58
CA SER A 433 31.65 75.65 67.50
C SER A 433 30.45 76.58 67.57
N ALA A 434 30.18 77.12 68.74
CA ALA A 434 29.09 78.05 68.98
C ALA A 434 29.49 79.14 69.98
N MET A 435 28.81 80.28 69.90
CA MET A 435 28.94 81.38 70.85
C MET A 435 27.65 81.48 71.67
N GLY A 436 27.78 81.65 72.98
CA GLY A 436 26.65 81.73 73.89
C GLY A 436 26.75 82.95 74.78
N GLY A 437 25.62 83.60 75.01
CA GLY A 437 25.46 84.66 75.99
C GLY A 437 24.35 84.30 76.96
N SER A 438 24.52 84.60 78.24
CA SER A 438 23.41 84.57 79.19
C SER A 438 23.30 85.87 79.95
N ILE A 439 22.06 86.22 80.29
CA ILE A 439 21.70 87.34 81.14
C ILE A 439 20.92 86.76 82.32
N ARG A 440 21.29 87.15 83.54
CA ARG A 440 20.62 86.72 84.76
C ARG A 440 20.13 87.93 85.53
N ARG A 441 18.90 87.85 86.04
CA ARG A 441 18.34 88.77 87.03
C ARG A 441 18.13 88.02 88.33
N THR A 442 18.76 88.50 89.39
CA THR A 442 18.60 87.95 90.75
C THR A 442 17.75 88.90 91.60
N SER A 443 16.86 88.35 92.42
CA SER A 443 16.04 89.10 93.39
C SER A 443 16.94 89.87 94.38
N GLN A 444 16.41 90.93 95.00
CA GLN A 444 17.21 91.81 95.87
C GLN A 444 17.78 91.09 97.10
N ASP A 445 17.08 90.07 97.58
CA ASP A 445 17.44 89.18 98.68
C ASP A 445 18.30 87.97 98.26
N GLY A 446 18.62 87.84 96.96
CA GLY A 446 19.47 86.76 96.44
C GLY A 446 18.79 85.37 96.34
N ARG A 447 17.55 85.23 96.85
CA ARG A 447 16.87 83.93 97.01
C ARG A 447 16.36 83.32 95.70
N TYR A 448 16.03 84.14 94.70
CA TYR A 448 15.54 83.66 93.40
C TYR A 448 16.27 84.36 92.25
N SER A 449 16.52 83.65 91.16
CA SER A 449 17.05 84.23 89.94
C SER A 449 16.45 83.59 88.69
N VAL A 450 16.25 84.44 87.68
CA VAL A 450 15.84 84.04 86.33
C VAL A 450 17.03 84.24 85.42
N THR A 451 17.38 83.21 84.67
CA THR A 451 18.49 83.23 83.72
C THR A 451 17.93 82.95 82.33
N MET A 452 18.26 83.83 81.38
CA MET A 452 17.98 83.63 79.96
C MET A 452 19.30 83.50 79.22
N GLY A 453 19.49 82.42 78.49
CA GLY A 453 20.68 82.19 77.68
C GLY A 453 20.31 81.96 76.23
N VAL A 454 21.15 82.45 75.33
CA VAL A 454 21.03 82.27 73.88
C VAL A 454 22.38 81.83 73.36
N GLY A 455 22.38 80.78 72.55
CA GLY A 455 23.56 80.19 71.93
C GLY A 455 23.34 80.14 70.44
N ALA A 456 24.27 80.70 69.67
CA ALA A 456 24.23 80.73 68.22
C ALA A 456 25.41 79.94 67.67
N SER A 457 25.13 79.13 66.66
CA SER A 457 26.10 78.34 65.92
C SER A 457 25.87 78.53 64.42
N SER A 458 26.80 78.02 63.61
CA SER A 458 26.67 77.93 62.15
C SER A 458 25.39 77.22 61.69
N SER A 459 24.83 76.34 62.52
CA SER A 459 23.72 75.44 62.18
C SER A 459 22.39 75.81 62.84
N GLY A 460 22.33 76.89 63.62
CA GLY A 460 21.10 77.37 64.26
C GLY A 460 21.31 78.00 65.63
N VAL A 461 20.20 78.39 66.26
CA VAL A 461 20.15 79.06 67.57
C VAL A 461 19.45 78.15 68.58
N VAL A 462 20.05 78.02 69.77
CA VAL A 462 19.44 77.38 70.94
C VAL A 462 19.20 78.43 72.02
N SER A 463 18.11 78.28 72.77
CA SER A 463 17.78 79.16 73.88
C SER A 463 17.54 78.35 75.13
N ARG A 464 17.93 78.89 76.29
CA ARG A 464 17.62 78.33 77.60
C ARG A 464 16.94 79.38 78.48
N VAL A 465 16.01 78.93 79.30
CA VAL A 465 15.46 79.71 80.41
C VAL A 465 15.55 78.83 81.65
N ALA A 466 16.15 79.36 82.71
CA ALA A 466 16.30 78.64 83.97
C ALA A 466 15.85 79.52 85.14
N PHE A 467 15.09 78.91 86.05
CA PHE A 467 14.74 79.48 87.34
C PHE A 467 15.58 78.76 88.39
N THR A 468 16.36 79.51 89.15
CA THR A 468 17.24 78.97 90.18
C THR A 468 16.97 79.69 91.49
N GLY A 469 16.80 78.93 92.57
CA GLY A 469 16.57 79.45 93.91
C GLY A 469 17.12 78.49 94.96
N VAL A 470 17.26 78.98 96.18
CA VAL A 470 17.76 78.21 97.33
C VAL A 470 16.64 78.14 98.37
N PHE A 471 16.35 76.95 98.87
CA PHE A 471 15.47 76.75 100.01
C PHE A 471 16.32 76.60 101.28
N ASP A 472 15.79 77.07 102.41
CA ASP A 472 16.44 76.98 103.73
C ASP A 472 16.40 75.55 104.29
#